data_AF-A0AAU0SEH6-F1
#
_entry.id   AF-A0AAU0SEH6-F1
#
_cell.length_a   1.000
_cell.length_b   1.000
_cell.length_c   1.000
_cell.angle_alpha   90.00
_cell.angle_beta   90.00
_cell.angle_gamma   90.00
#
_symmetry.space_group_name_H-M   'P 1'
#
loop_
_entity.id
_entity.type
_entity.pdbx_description
1 polymer ?
#
loop_
_entity_poly.entity_id
_entity_poly.type
_entity_poly.pdbx_seq_one_letter_code
_entity_poly.pdbx_strand_id
1 'polypeptide(L)'
;MNSKLFAAAITLGLACSIAPALAADEVPNAVSPGIAAKLIVRGTLEGVQVTDLRSQKRNEVLVVQAEMFNTTVKDVRIYYRFRWTDPAGMQVGDGEVWKPLMILGKQSQLVKATAYGPQAVDFKIEMSAEPR
;
A
#
# COMPACT_ATOMS: atom_id res chain seq x y z
N MET A 1 4.88 -55.64 -56.95
CA MET A 1 6.27 -55.83 -57.41
C MET A 1 6.88 -54.44 -57.59
N ASN A 2 8.04 -54.21 -56.98
CA ASN A 2 8.91 -53.01 -57.00
C ASN A 2 8.47 -51.84 -56.11
N SER A 3 9.33 -51.15 -55.35
CA SER A 3 10.65 -51.39 -54.77
C SER A 3 10.88 -50.24 -53.77
N LYS A 4 11.65 -50.49 -52.71
CA LYS A 4 11.96 -49.59 -51.59
C LYS A 4 12.80 -48.38 -52.03
N LEU A 5 12.74 -47.26 -51.29
CA LEU A 5 13.86 -46.34 -51.05
C LEU A 5 13.59 -45.42 -49.83
N PHE A 6 14.65 -45.21 -49.04
CA PHE A 6 14.78 -44.56 -47.73
C PHE A 6 14.95 -43.03 -47.79
N ALA A 7 14.57 -42.30 -46.71
CA ALA A 7 15.28 -41.16 -46.06
C ALA A 7 14.34 -40.48 -45.02
N ALA A 8 14.63 -40.48 -43.71
CA ALA A 8 15.26 -39.39 -42.91
C ALA A 8 14.55 -38.01 -43.06
N ALA A 9 14.19 -37.21 -42.04
CA ALA A 9 14.85 -36.96 -40.76
C ALA A 9 14.03 -35.95 -39.88
N ILE A 10 14.34 -35.92 -38.57
CA ILE A 10 14.50 -34.72 -37.70
C ILE A 10 13.22 -34.03 -37.12
N THR A 11 12.99 -34.37 -35.85
CA THR A 11 12.55 -33.54 -34.68
C THR A 11 11.69 -32.29 -34.91
N LEU A 12 10.43 -32.36 -34.47
CA LEU A 12 9.63 -31.18 -34.12
C LEU A 12 9.94 -30.81 -32.66
N GLY A 13 10.72 -29.73 -32.48
CA GLY A 13 11.07 -29.18 -31.17
C GLY A 13 9.83 -28.67 -30.43
N LEU A 14 9.65 -29.16 -29.20
CA LEU A 14 8.70 -28.62 -28.23
C LEU A 14 9.25 -27.28 -27.72
N ALA A 15 8.79 -26.17 -28.31
CA ALA A 15 9.09 -24.83 -27.80
C ALA A 15 8.27 -24.60 -26.52
N CYS A 16 8.90 -24.81 -25.37
CA CYS A 16 8.36 -24.41 -24.08
C CYS A 16 8.56 -22.90 -23.93
N SER A 17 7.50 -22.12 -24.19
CA SER A 17 7.48 -20.67 -24.01
C SER A 17 7.58 -20.35 -22.52
N ILE A 18 8.77 -19.97 -22.06
CA ILE A 18 8.96 -19.45 -20.71
C ILE A 18 8.42 -18.02 -20.71
N ALA A 19 7.20 -17.82 -20.21
CA ALA A 19 6.70 -16.48 -19.91
C ALA A 19 7.48 -15.95 -18.70
N PRO A 20 8.11 -14.75 -18.78
CA PRO A 20 8.68 -14.13 -17.60
C PRO A 20 7.53 -13.77 -16.66
N ALA A 21 7.48 -14.40 -15.49
CA ALA A 21 6.63 -13.95 -14.40
C ALA A 21 7.14 -12.58 -13.97
N LEU A 22 6.37 -11.52 -14.26
CA LEU A 22 6.59 -10.22 -13.65
C LEU A 22 6.42 -10.42 -12.14
N ALA A 23 7.53 -10.37 -11.41
CA ALA A 23 7.49 -10.28 -9.96
C ALA A 23 6.70 -9.01 -9.62
N ALA A 24 5.53 -9.16 -9.02
CA ALA A 24 4.86 -8.03 -8.40
C ALA A 24 5.73 -7.62 -7.21
N ASP A 25 6.39 -6.46 -7.31
CA ASP A 25 7.09 -5.87 -6.16
C ASP A 25 6.07 -5.76 -5.03
N GLU A 26 6.33 -6.44 -3.92
CA GLU A 26 5.50 -6.35 -2.73
C GLU A 26 5.57 -4.90 -2.24
N VAL A 27 4.47 -4.17 -2.36
CA VAL A 27 4.37 -2.79 -1.90
C VAL A 27 4.18 -2.83 -0.38
N PRO A 28 5.15 -2.36 0.43
CA PRO A 28 5.06 -2.51 1.88
C PRO A 28 3.82 -1.80 2.44
N ASN A 29 3.01 -2.54 3.20
CA ASN A 29 1.84 -2.04 3.94
C ASN A 29 0.77 -1.31 3.09
N ALA A 30 0.73 -1.49 1.78
CA ALA A 30 -0.28 -0.88 0.91
C ALA A 30 -0.61 -1.76 -0.30
N VAL A 31 -1.83 -1.63 -0.81
CA VAL A 31 -2.27 -2.39 -1.99
C VAL A 31 -1.86 -1.77 -3.33
N SER A 32 -1.26 -0.57 -3.33
CA SER A 32 -0.76 0.07 -4.55
C SER A 32 0.43 1.00 -4.27
N PRO A 33 1.31 1.23 -5.26
CA PRO A 33 2.42 2.18 -5.13
C PRO A 33 1.96 3.60 -4.79
N GLY A 34 0.81 4.04 -5.32
CA GLY A 34 0.25 5.37 -5.03
C GLY A 34 -0.15 5.55 -3.57
N ILE A 35 -0.70 4.51 -2.95
CA ILE A 35 -1.00 4.51 -1.51
C ILE A 35 0.30 4.46 -0.71
N ALA A 36 1.24 3.58 -1.05
CA ALA A 36 2.53 3.50 -0.35
C ALA A 36 3.32 4.81 -0.38
N ALA A 37 3.25 5.56 -1.49
CA ALA A 37 3.84 6.88 -1.59
C ALA A 37 3.27 7.88 -0.57
N LYS A 38 2.13 7.60 0.09
CA LYS A 38 1.53 8.41 1.16
C LYS A 38 1.81 7.86 2.55
N LEU A 39 2.50 6.73 2.69
CA LEU A 39 2.80 6.12 3.99
C LEU A 39 4.22 6.44 4.44
N ILE A 40 4.41 6.57 5.75
CA ILE A 40 5.70 6.55 6.43
C ILE A 40 5.61 5.49 7.52
N VAL A 41 6.15 4.31 7.25
CA VAL A 41 6.18 3.21 8.22
C VAL A 41 7.45 3.33 9.05
N ARG A 42 7.29 3.40 10.38
CA ARG A 42 8.38 3.50 11.35
C ARG A 42 8.64 2.13 11.98
N GLY A 43 9.81 1.57 11.69
CA GLY A 43 10.14 0.20 12.10
C GLY A 43 9.44 -0.85 11.24
N THR A 44 9.35 -2.07 11.75
CA THR A 44 8.64 -3.17 11.08
C THR A 44 7.17 -3.15 11.49
N LEU A 45 6.27 -3.03 10.51
CA LEU A 45 4.82 -3.11 10.73
C LEU A 45 4.26 -4.32 9.99
N GLU A 46 3.99 -5.39 10.71
CA GLU A 46 3.43 -6.60 10.13
C GLU A 46 1.91 -6.62 10.23
N GLY A 47 1.28 -7.34 9.32
CA GLY A 47 -0.13 -7.68 9.45
C GLY A 47 -1.13 -6.56 9.14
N VAL A 48 -0.68 -5.40 8.68
CA VAL A 48 -1.57 -4.28 8.31
C VAL A 48 -1.25 -3.78 6.91
N GLN A 49 -2.30 -3.60 6.11
CA GLN A 49 -2.25 -2.97 4.80
C GLN A 49 -3.25 -1.83 4.70
N VAL A 50 -2.88 -0.74 4.03
CA VAL A 50 -3.83 0.31 3.63
C VAL A 50 -4.44 -0.08 2.29
N THR A 51 -5.75 -0.34 2.28
CA THR A 51 -6.49 -0.90 1.15
C THR A 51 -7.22 0.16 0.32
N ASP A 52 -7.62 1.27 0.95
CA ASP A 52 -8.23 2.41 0.28
C ASP A 52 -7.67 3.72 0.87
N LEU A 53 -7.53 4.73 0.03
CA LEU A 53 -7.06 6.06 0.44
C LEU A 53 -7.71 7.13 -0.43
N ARG A 54 -8.40 8.05 0.22
CA ARG A 54 -9.15 9.12 -0.44
C ARG A 54 -8.89 10.44 0.25
N SER A 55 -8.79 11.51 -0.53
CA SER A 55 -8.73 12.86 -0.01
C SER A 55 -9.63 13.79 -0.82
N GLN A 56 -10.09 14.85 -0.18
CA GLN A 56 -10.90 15.89 -0.80
C GLN A 56 -10.70 17.21 -0.06
N LYS A 57 -10.80 18.33 -0.78
CA LYS A 57 -10.86 19.65 -0.17
C LYS A 57 -12.33 19.97 0.13
N ARG A 58 -12.64 20.37 1.36
CA ARG A 58 -13.98 20.85 1.77
C ARG A 58 -13.81 22.13 2.56
N ASN A 59 -14.51 23.21 2.17
CA ASN A 59 -14.39 24.52 2.82
C ASN A 59 -12.92 24.92 3.01
N GLU A 60 -12.14 24.78 1.95
CA GLU A 60 -10.71 25.07 1.87
C GLU A 60 -9.75 24.20 2.71
N VAL A 61 -10.25 23.27 3.52
CA VAL A 61 -9.41 22.34 4.29
C VAL A 61 -9.36 20.96 3.65
N LEU A 62 -8.21 20.28 3.79
CA LEU A 62 -8.01 18.93 3.30
C LEU A 62 -8.62 17.91 4.27
N VAL A 63 -9.43 17.00 3.75
CA VAL A 63 -10.02 15.87 4.50
C VAL A 63 -9.53 14.58 3.88
N VAL A 64 -9.04 13.66 4.71
CA VAL A 64 -8.49 12.37 4.30
C VAL A 64 -9.23 11.23 4.98
N GLN A 65 -9.46 10.16 4.24
CA GLN A 65 -9.96 8.88 4.75
C GLN A 65 -9.06 7.75 4.22
N ALA A 66 -8.72 6.82 5.11
CA ALA A 66 -7.95 5.63 4.74
C ALA A 66 -8.58 4.40 5.39
N GLU A 67 -8.62 3.29 4.67
CA GLU A 67 -9.04 1.99 5.18
C GLU A 67 -7.80 1.16 5.50
N MET A 68 -7.70 0.70 6.74
CA MET A 68 -6.62 -0.15 7.24
C MET A 68 -7.16 -1.57 7.47
N PHE A 69 -6.62 -2.54 6.75
CA PHE A 69 -7.00 -3.93 6.82
C PHE A 69 -5.96 -4.76 7.57
N ASN A 70 -6.43 -5.59 8.50
CA ASN A 70 -5.59 -6.58 9.16
C ASN A 70 -5.49 -7.85 8.32
N THR A 71 -4.30 -8.14 7.79
CA THR A 71 -4.04 -9.29 6.93
C THR A 71 -3.91 -10.60 7.71
N THR A 72 -3.86 -10.55 9.05
CA THR A 72 -3.73 -11.72 9.93
C THR A 72 -5.07 -12.15 10.54
N VAL A 73 -5.10 -13.33 11.17
CA VAL A 73 -6.27 -13.80 11.94
C VAL A 73 -6.30 -13.30 13.38
N LYS A 74 -5.20 -12.72 13.87
CA LYS A 74 -5.08 -12.19 15.24
C LYS A 74 -5.37 -10.69 15.21
N ASP A 75 -5.80 -10.14 16.33
CA ASP A 75 -5.94 -8.70 16.47
C ASP A 75 -4.57 -8.02 16.42
N VAL A 76 -4.49 -6.88 15.74
CA VAL A 76 -3.27 -6.08 15.63
C VAL A 76 -3.51 -4.69 16.18
N ARG A 77 -2.60 -4.25 17.05
CA ARG A 77 -2.54 -2.85 17.51
C ARG A 77 -1.44 -2.13 16.76
N ILE A 78 -1.79 -0.98 16.19
CA ILE A 78 -0.84 -0.04 15.60
C ILE A 78 -1.03 1.34 16.22
N TYR A 79 -0.09 2.22 15.91
CA TYR A 79 -0.17 3.65 16.20
C TYR A 79 -0.07 4.40 14.88
N TYR A 80 -0.90 5.42 14.70
CA TYR A 80 -0.90 6.21 13.48
C TYR A 80 -1.12 7.69 13.75
N ARG A 81 -0.70 8.53 12.81
CA ARG A 81 -1.03 9.96 12.78
C ARG A 81 -0.97 10.51 11.35
N PHE A 82 -1.68 11.60 11.11
CA PHE A 82 -1.53 12.35 9.86
C PHE A 82 -0.49 13.46 10.03
N ARG A 83 0.43 13.53 9.07
CA ARG A 83 1.34 14.66 8.87
C ARG A 83 0.81 15.47 7.69
N TRP A 84 0.45 16.72 7.93
CA TRP A 84 0.01 17.65 6.90
C TRP A 84 1.21 18.35 6.27
N THR A 85 1.18 18.56 4.96
CA THR A 85 2.26 19.24 4.24
C THR A 85 1.76 20.37 3.36
N ASP A 86 2.59 21.40 3.22
CA ASP A 86 2.38 22.54 2.33
C ASP A 86 2.80 22.20 0.88
N PRO A 87 2.64 23.12 -0.08
CA PRO A 87 3.02 22.87 -1.48
C PRO A 87 4.51 22.57 -1.70
N ALA A 88 5.38 22.97 -0.78
CA ALA A 88 6.81 22.66 -0.81
C ALA A 88 7.14 21.31 -0.16
N GLY A 89 6.13 20.60 0.38
CA GLY A 89 6.31 19.33 1.09
C GLY A 89 6.75 19.50 2.54
N MET A 90 6.75 20.72 3.08
CA MET A 90 7.13 21.00 4.45
C MET A 90 5.96 20.73 5.39
N GLN A 91 6.25 20.29 6.62
CA GLN A 91 5.21 20.00 7.59
C GLN A 91 4.47 21.27 8.01
N VAL A 92 3.14 21.18 8.05
CA VAL A 92 2.25 22.22 8.56
C VAL A 92 1.90 21.92 10.01
N GLY A 93 2.16 22.89 10.90
CA GLY A 93 1.89 22.79 12.33
C GLY A 93 2.76 21.75 13.05
N ASP A 94 2.44 21.49 14.31
CA ASP A 94 3.25 20.60 15.17
C ASP A 94 3.04 19.09 14.88
N GLY A 95 2.09 18.79 13.99
CA GLY A 95 1.69 17.42 13.63
C GLY A 95 0.66 16.84 14.59
N GLU A 96 -0.07 15.81 14.15
CA GLU A 96 -1.02 15.12 15.03
C GLU A 96 -0.31 14.28 16.10
N VAL A 97 -0.96 14.11 17.23
CA VAL A 97 -0.56 13.11 18.25
C VAL A 97 -0.77 11.70 17.72
N TRP A 98 0.09 10.77 18.13
CA TRP A 98 -0.06 9.36 17.80
C TRP A 98 -1.34 8.79 18.42
N LYS A 99 -2.18 8.20 17.57
CA LYS A 99 -3.44 7.57 17.96
C LYS A 99 -3.26 6.05 17.94
N PRO A 100 -3.58 5.33 19.02
CA PRO A 100 -3.66 3.88 18.97
C PRO A 100 -4.85 3.46 18.11
N LEU A 101 -4.69 2.38 17.35
CA LEU A 101 -5.76 1.73 16.59
C LEU A 101 -5.67 0.23 16.79
N MET A 102 -6.77 -0.37 17.23
CA MET A 102 -6.94 -1.83 17.23
C MET A 102 -7.70 -2.24 15.98
N ILE A 103 -7.16 -3.18 15.22
CA ILE A 103 -7.82 -3.76 14.05
C ILE A 103 -7.98 -5.25 14.32
N LEU A 104 -9.22 -5.72 14.43
CA LEU A 104 -9.48 -7.14 14.70
C LEU A 104 -9.02 -8.01 13.54
N GLY A 105 -8.75 -9.29 13.82
CA GLY A 105 -8.32 -10.25 12.80
C GLY A 105 -9.22 -10.24 11.56
N LYS A 106 -8.62 -10.13 10.37
CA LYS A 106 -9.32 -10.08 9.07
C LYS A 106 -10.38 -8.98 8.93
N GLN A 107 -10.30 -7.92 9.74
CA GLN A 107 -11.21 -6.76 9.64
C GLN A 107 -10.52 -5.52 9.09
N SER A 108 -11.35 -4.61 8.59
CA SER A 108 -10.96 -3.25 8.23
C SER A 108 -11.33 -2.24 9.31
N GLN A 109 -10.55 -1.17 9.41
CA GLN A 109 -10.86 0.02 10.19
C GLN A 109 -10.69 1.27 9.32
N LEU A 110 -11.70 2.13 9.32
CA LEU A 110 -11.65 3.41 8.63
C LEU A 110 -11.07 4.48 9.57
N VAL A 111 -10.00 5.13 9.15
CA VAL A 111 -9.46 6.31 9.84
C VAL A 111 -9.73 7.56 9.01
N LYS A 112 -9.97 8.68 9.70
CA LYS A 112 -10.26 9.97 9.08
C LYS A 112 -9.51 11.08 9.80
N ALA A 113 -9.07 12.08 9.04
CA ALA A 113 -8.55 13.32 9.58
C ALA A 113 -8.90 14.53 8.70
N THR A 114 -8.88 15.70 9.31
CA THR A 114 -9.11 16.99 8.67
C THR A 114 -7.95 17.90 9.04
N ALA A 115 -7.34 18.54 8.04
CA ALA A 115 -6.25 19.47 8.26
C ALA A 115 -6.68 20.69 9.07
N TYR A 116 -5.74 21.26 9.83
CA TYR A 116 -5.99 22.41 10.69
C TYR A 116 -6.25 23.73 9.94
N GLY A 117 -5.93 23.79 8.64
CA GLY A 117 -6.13 24.99 7.84
C GLY A 117 -5.79 24.81 6.36
N PRO A 118 -6.02 25.84 5.53
CA PRO A 118 -5.91 25.78 4.08
C PRO A 118 -4.47 25.68 3.55
N GLN A 119 -3.47 25.93 4.41
CA GLN A 119 -2.06 25.80 4.08
C GLN A 119 -1.62 24.34 3.87
N ALA A 120 -2.38 23.37 4.38
CA ALA A 120 -2.15 21.95 4.13
C ALA A 120 -2.76 21.55 2.78
N VAL A 121 -1.91 21.19 1.82
CA VAL A 121 -2.33 20.78 0.47
C VAL A 121 -2.08 19.31 0.19
N ASP A 122 -1.24 18.66 1.02
CA ASP A 122 -0.98 17.23 0.94
C ASP A 122 -0.77 16.62 2.34
N PHE A 123 -0.56 15.31 2.41
CA PHE A 123 -0.39 14.59 3.65
C PHE A 123 0.48 13.33 3.52
N LYS A 124 0.95 12.85 4.67
CA LYS A 124 1.45 11.48 4.89
C LYS A 124 0.72 10.84 6.06
N ILE A 125 0.55 9.53 6.02
CA ILE A 125 0.12 8.72 7.17
C ILE A 125 1.36 8.09 7.77
N GLU A 126 1.71 8.50 8.98
CA GLU A 126 2.78 7.85 9.73
C GLU A 126 2.20 6.67 10.52
N MET A 127 2.88 5.53 10.50
CA MET A 127 2.44 4.29 11.14
C MET A 127 3.59 3.65 11.92
N SER A 128 3.28 3.01 13.04
CA SER A 128 4.25 2.35 13.93
C SER A 128 3.58 1.17 14.65
N ALA A 129 4.34 0.11 14.91
CA ALA A 129 3.89 -0.98 15.79
C ALA A 129 4.00 -0.59 17.28
N GLU A 130 4.88 0.38 17.58
CA GLU A 130 5.17 0.85 18.93
C GLU A 130 4.53 2.22 19.21
N PRO A 131 4.17 2.53 20.47
CA PRO A 131 3.78 3.87 20.88
C PRO A 131 4.94 4.87 20.66
N ARG A 132 4.59 6.13 20.39
CA ARG A 132 5.53 7.20 20.03
C ARG A 132 5.11 8.53 20.65
#